data_AF-A0A1I6FGU1-F1
#
_entry.id   AF-A0A1I6FGU1-F1
#
_cell.length_a   1.000
_cell.length_b   1.000
_cell.length_c   1.000
_cell.angle_alpha   90.00
_cell.angle_beta   90.00
_cell.angle_gamma   90.00
#
_symmetry.space_group_name_H-M   'P 1'
#
loop_
_entity.id
_entity.type
_entity.pdbx_description
1 polymer ?
#
loop_
_entity_poly.entity_id
_entity_poly.type
_entity_poly.pdbx_seq_one_letter_code
_entity_poly.pdbx_strand_id
1 'polypeptide(L)'
;MAVTGLVVLAAGLRWLALVRPDGNYRVDVLPASLVAATGMALAFIPSLGTAISSARPEEGGLASGIVNTSYQIGSALGLAAMTALAASYGAGQLGDANALTSGVSAAFIGAAGIAVAGALIAGATLCGRRSVVQAAEREPATSGTSTGCRPPGSRRATTSLCGST
;
A
#
# COMPACT_ATOMS: atom_id res chain seq x y z
N MET A 1 -4.99 -6.63 0.17
CA MET A 1 -4.74 -5.60 1.21
C MET A 1 -4.48 -4.23 0.61
N ALA A 2 -3.57 -4.08 -0.37
CA ALA A 2 -3.29 -2.76 -0.98
C ALA A 2 -4.53 -2.03 -1.53
N VAL A 3 -5.36 -2.70 -2.34
CA VAL A 3 -6.60 -2.13 -2.90
C VAL A 3 -7.56 -1.71 -1.78
N THR A 4 -7.79 -2.59 -0.79
CA THR A 4 -8.64 -2.30 0.37
C THR A 4 -8.12 -1.10 1.16
N GLY A 5 -6.81 -1.01 1.39
CA GLY A 5 -6.18 0.12 2.07
C GLY A 5 -6.38 1.44 1.33
N LEU A 6 -6.25 1.44 -0.01
CA LEU A 6 -6.50 2.63 -0.84
C LEU A 6 -7.96 3.07 -0.81
N VAL A 7 -8.92 2.13 -0.79
CA VAL A 7 -10.35 2.45 -0.62
C VAL A 7 -10.63 3.05 0.75
N VAL A 8 -10.06 2.49 1.82
CA VAL A 8 -10.20 3.02 3.19
C VAL A 8 -9.56 4.41 3.31
N LEU A 9 -8.39 4.61 2.70
CA LEU A 9 -7.73 5.92 2.62
C LEU A 9 -8.61 6.95 1.90
N ALA A 10 -9.17 6.59 0.75
CA ALA A 10 -10.06 7.46 -0.01
C ALA A 10 -11.31 7.85 0.81
N ALA A 11 -11.89 6.90 1.57
CA ALA A 11 -13.01 7.16 2.45
C ALA A 11 -12.63 8.13 3.59
N GLY A 12 -11.46 7.94 4.23
CA GLY A 12 -10.97 8.85 5.27
C GLY A 12 -10.69 10.26 4.76
N LEU A 13 -10.09 10.39 3.58
CA LEU A 13 -9.86 11.69 2.92
C LEU A 13 -11.17 12.37 2.53
N ARG A 14 -12.14 11.60 2.01
CA ARG A 14 -13.47 12.14 1.71
C ARG A 14 -14.20 12.59 2.98
N TRP A 15 -14.02 11.89 4.09
CA TRP A 15 -14.57 12.31 5.39
C TRP A 15 -13.94 13.64 5.83
N LEU A 16 -12.61 13.76 5.79
CA LEU A 16 -11.92 15.02 6.11
C LEU A 16 -12.37 16.20 5.22
N ALA A 17 -12.69 15.94 3.96
CA ALA A 17 -13.21 16.97 3.05
C ALA A 17 -14.63 17.47 3.38
N LEU A 18 -15.35 16.81 4.28
CA LEU A 18 -16.68 17.21 4.73
C LEU A 18 -16.65 17.96 6.05
N VAL A 19 -15.46 18.17 6.63
CA VAL A 19 -15.30 18.89 7.90
C VAL A 19 -15.69 20.35 7.72
N ARG A 20 -16.52 20.83 8.65
CA ARG A 20 -17.06 22.19 8.66
C ARG A 20 -16.15 23.12 9.50
N PRO A 21 -16.12 24.42 9.18
CA PRO A 21 -15.28 25.38 9.91
C PRO A 21 -15.66 25.54 11.38
N ASP A 22 -16.91 25.25 11.74
CA ASP A 22 -17.48 25.28 13.08
C ASP A 22 -17.46 23.90 13.80
N GLY A 23 -16.76 22.92 13.24
CA GLY A 23 -16.73 21.54 13.74
C GLY A 23 -15.89 21.33 15.01
N ASN A 24 -16.07 20.17 15.64
CA ASN A 24 -15.33 19.76 16.82
C ASN A 24 -14.22 18.77 16.44
N TYR A 25 -12.96 19.14 16.72
CA TYR A 25 -11.78 18.35 16.37
C TYR A 25 -11.87 16.86 16.76
N ARG A 26 -12.37 16.57 17.98
CA ARG A 26 -12.44 15.21 18.53
C ARG A 26 -13.40 14.30 17.76
N VAL A 27 -14.42 14.86 17.12
CA VAL A 27 -15.51 14.12 16.48
C VAL A 27 -15.38 14.17 14.96
N ASP A 28 -14.90 15.28 14.40
CA ASP A 28 -14.87 15.49 12.96
C ASP A 28 -13.51 15.16 12.34
N VAL A 29 -12.40 15.49 13.03
CA VAL A 29 -11.05 15.41 12.46
C VAL A 29 -10.29 14.18 12.95
N LEU A 30 -10.32 13.92 14.25
CA LEU A 30 -9.59 12.82 14.88
C LEU A 30 -9.98 11.45 14.29
N PRO A 31 -11.27 11.05 14.24
CA PRO A 31 -11.64 9.74 13.70
C PRO A 31 -11.33 9.63 12.21
N ALA A 32 -11.59 10.68 11.43
CA ALA A 32 -11.31 10.69 9.99
C ALA A 32 -9.79 10.54 9.71
N SER A 33 -8.95 11.19 10.52
CA SER A 33 -7.49 11.08 10.44
C SER A 33 -7.01 9.66 10.79
N LEU A 34 -7.60 9.02 11.80
CA LEU A 34 -7.27 7.64 12.16
C LEU A 34 -7.65 6.66 11.05
N VAL A 35 -8.81 6.84 10.42
CA VAL A 35 -9.25 6.05 9.27
C VAL A 35 -8.29 6.22 8.09
N ALA A 36 -7.94 7.47 7.75
CA ALA A 36 -6.99 7.77 6.68
C ALA A 36 -5.61 7.14 6.95
N ALA A 37 -5.07 7.30 8.17
CA ALA A 37 -3.78 6.73 8.55
C ALA A 37 -3.79 5.18 8.48
N THR A 38 -4.88 4.56 8.91
CA THR A 38 -5.06 3.10 8.84
C THR A 38 -5.09 2.63 7.38
N GLY A 39 -5.86 3.31 6.53
CA GLY A 39 -5.90 3.01 5.09
C GLY A 39 -4.53 3.16 4.42
N MET A 40 -3.79 4.23 4.77
CA MET A 40 -2.44 4.45 4.26
C MET A 40 -1.48 3.34 4.70
N ALA A 41 -1.48 2.94 5.98
CA ALA A 41 -0.63 1.85 6.48
C ALA A 41 -0.93 0.51 5.76
N LEU A 42 -2.21 0.18 5.58
CA LEU A 42 -2.67 -1.04 4.89
C LEU A 42 -2.26 -1.08 3.41
N ALA A 43 -2.15 0.09 2.77
CA ALA A 43 -1.69 0.20 1.39
C ALA A 43 -0.17 0.23 1.27
N PHE A 44 0.51 0.93 2.18
CA PHE A 44 1.93 1.24 2.07
C PHE A 44 2.82 0.02 2.32
N ILE A 45 2.56 -0.73 3.40
CA ILE A 45 3.34 -1.92 3.79
C ILE A 45 3.45 -2.95 2.64
N PRO A 46 2.35 -3.44 2.04
CA PRO A 46 2.45 -4.41 0.95
C PRO A 46 3.06 -3.84 -0.32
N SER A 47 2.90 -2.53 -0.56
CA SER A 47 3.49 -1.86 -1.74
C SER A 47 5.01 -1.82 -1.64
N LEU A 48 5.56 -1.47 -0.47
CA LEU A 48 7.00 -1.42 -0.25
C LEU A 48 7.63 -2.81 -0.34
N GLY A 49 6.97 -3.82 0.26
CA GLY A 49 7.40 -5.21 0.14
C GLY A 49 7.44 -5.69 -1.31
N THR A 50 6.40 -5.37 -2.09
CA THR A 50 6.35 -5.71 -3.53
C THR A 50 7.48 -5.04 -4.31
N ALA A 51 7.74 -3.75 -4.05
CA ALA A 51 8.78 -3.00 -4.76
C ALA A 51 10.18 -3.58 -4.54
N ILE A 52 10.53 -3.88 -3.27
CA ILE A 52 11.85 -4.36 -2.90
C ILE A 52 12.03 -5.84 -3.25
N SER A 53 10.97 -6.66 -3.15
CA SER A 53 11.04 -8.11 -3.45
C SER A 53 11.40 -8.47 -4.90
N SER A 54 11.35 -7.50 -5.82
CA SER A 54 11.70 -7.74 -7.23
C SER A 54 13.20 -7.66 -7.51
N ALA A 55 14.00 -7.17 -6.56
CA ALA A 55 15.44 -7.00 -6.72
C ALA A 55 16.21 -8.24 -6.26
N ARG A 56 17.35 -8.52 -6.89
CA ARG A 56 18.29 -9.55 -6.40
C ARG A 56 18.85 -9.12 -5.03
N PRO A 57 19.23 -10.07 -4.14
CA PRO A 57 19.77 -9.75 -2.82
C PRO A 57 20.97 -8.78 -2.87
N GLU A 58 21.76 -8.88 -3.94
CA GLU A 58 22.95 -8.07 -4.24
C GLU A 58 22.60 -6.61 -4.59
N GLU A 59 21.39 -6.38 -5.10
CA GLU A 59 20.92 -5.10 -5.64
C GLU A 59 19.94 -4.39 -4.67
N GLY A 60 19.71 -4.93 -3.47
CA GLY A 60 18.72 -4.43 -2.53
C GLY A 60 18.92 -2.97 -2.10
N GLY A 61 20.18 -2.54 -1.95
CA GLY A 61 20.53 -1.15 -1.65
C GLY A 61 20.18 -0.19 -2.80
N LEU A 62 20.43 -0.60 -4.05
CA LEU A 62 20.08 0.17 -5.24
C LEU A 62 18.55 0.26 -5.40
N ALA A 63 17.84 -0.86 -5.21
CA ALA A 63 16.39 -0.91 -5.27
C ALA A 63 15.72 -0.02 -4.21
N SER A 64 16.20 -0.08 -2.95
CA SER A 64 15.72 0.79 -1.87
C SER A 64 16.00 2.27 -2.15
N GLY A 65 17.19 2.58 -2.70
CA GLY A 65 17.54 3.93 -3.13
C GLY A 65 16.57 4.49 -4.18
N ILE A 66 16.27 3.71 -5.23
CA ILE A 66 15.30 4.08 -6.27
C ILE A 66 13.90 4.28 -5.69
N VAL A 67 13.46 3.40 -4.78
CA VAL A 67 12.14 3.52 -4.14
C VAL A 67 12.06 4.78 -3.29
N ASN A 68 13.08 5.07 -2.49
CA ASN A 68 13.08 6.24 -1.60
C ASN A 68 13.12 7.56 -2.39
N THR A 69 13.94 7.66 -3.44
CA THR A 69 13.97 8.87 -4.27
C THR A 69 12.65 9.06 -5.01
N SER A 70 12.07 7.99 -5.57
CA SER A 70 10.75 8.02 -6.21
C SER A 70 9.67 8.47 -5.22
N TYR A 71 9.71 8.00 -3.97
CA TYR A 71 8.77 8.39 -2.94
C TYR A 71 8.90 9.88 -2.57
N GLN A 72 10.13 10.38 -2.39
CA GLN A 72 10.36 11.80 -2.10
C GLN A 72 9.96 12.72 -3.25
N ILE A 73 10.27 12.34 -4.50
CA ILE A 73 9.83 13.10 -5.68
C ILE A 73 8.31 13.09 -5.79
N GLY A 74 7.69 11.92 -5.60
CA GLY A 74 6.24 11.77 -5.63
C GLY A 74 5.54 12.57 -4.52
N SER A 75 6.08 12.58 -3.31
CA SER A 75 5.51 13.35 -2.19
C SER A 75 5.61 14.85 -2.41
N ALA A 76 6.74 15.33 -2.95
CA ALA A 76 6.92 16.73 -3.31
C ALA A 76 5.93 17.18 -4.40
N LEU A 77 5.82 16.41 -5.48
CA LEU A 77 4.88 16.71 -6.57
C LEU A 77 3.42 16.64 -6.11
N GLY A 78 3.06 15.62 -5.33
CA GLY A 78 1.72 15.46 -4.78
C GLY A 78 1.34 16.63 -3.86
N LEU A 79 2.23 16.99 -2.92
CA LEU A 79 2.00 18.12 -2.03
C LEU A 79 1.89 19.44 -2.80
N ALA A 80 2.76 19.67 -3.79
CA ALA A 80 2.72 20.87 -4.62
C ALA A 80 1.39 20.99 -5.37
N ALA A 81 0.93 19.90 -6.01
CA ALA A 81 -0.34 19.88 -6.72
C ALA A 81 -1.54 20.13 -5.78
N MET A 82 -1.58 19.48 -4.62
CA MET A 82 -2.65 19.68 -3.64
C MET A 82 -2.65 21.10 -3.05
N THR A 83 -1.47 21.67 -2.82
CA THR A 83 -1.33 23.06 -2.34
C THR A 83 -1.82 24.06 -3.38
N ALA A 84 -1.43 23.88 -4.64
CA ALA A 84 -1.92 24.70 -5.74
C ALA A 84 -3.45 24.57 -5.89
N LEU A 85 -3.99 23.36 -5.77
CA LEU A 85 -5.43 23.11 -5.78
C LEU A 85 -6.12 23.85 -4.63
N ALA A 86 -5.65 23.70 -3.38
CA ALA A 86 -6.22 24.42 -2.24
C ALA A 86 -6.19 25.94 -2.44
N ALA A 87 -5.08 26.48 -2.92
CA ALA A 87 -4.92 27.90 -3.19
C ALA A 87 -5.91 28.39 -4.27
N SER A 88 -6.13 27.60 -5.33
CA SER A 88 -7.10 27.93 -6.39
C SER A 88 -8.56 28.01 -5.90
N TYR A 89 -8.85 27.36 -4.77
CA TYR A 89 -10.17 27.37 -4.11
C TYR A 89 -10.22 28.33 -2.90
N GLY A 90 -9.28 29.27 -2.81
CA GLY A 90 -9.34 30.37 -1.84
C GLY A 90 -8.54 30.15 -0.55
N ALA A 91 -7.82 29.04 -0.39
CA ALA A 91 -7.05 28.78 0.84
C ALA A 91 -5.91 29.79 1.10
N GLY A 92 -5.51 30.58 0.10
CA GLY A 92 -4.53 31.66 0.26
C GLY A 92 -5.11 32.98 0.80
N GLN A 93 -6.43 33.10 0.93
CA GLN A 93 -7.06 34.33 1.44
C GLN A 93 -6.96 34.40 2.96
N LEU A 94 -6.11 35.30 3.46
CA LEU A 94 -5.91 35.47 4.90
C LEU A 94 -7.16 36.08 5.56
N GLY A 95 -7.55 35.53 6.71
CA GLY A 95 -8.68 36.04 7.52
C GLY A 95 -10.04 35.44 7.17
N ASP A 96 -10.15 34.61 6.13
CA ASP A 96 -11.38 33.92 5.77
C ASP A 96 -11.29 32.40 6.06
N ALA A 97 -11.85 31.99 7.20
CA ALA A 97 -11.89 30.60 7.61
C ALA A 97 -12.75 29.71 6.69
N ASN A 98 -13.75 30.28 6.02
CA ASN A 98 -14.58 29.54 5.07
C ASN A 98 -13.79 29.26 3.79
N ALA A 99 -13.09 30.26 3.24
CA ALA A 99 -12.25 30.09 2.06
C ALA A 99 -11.08 29.11 2.31
N LEU A 100 -10.50 29.15 3.51
CA LEU A 100 -9.49 28.17 3.93
C LEU A 100 -10.06 26.75 3.96
N THR A 101 -11.22 26.58 4.61
CA THR A 101 -11.88 25.27 4.72
C THR A 101 -12.30 24.73 3.36
N SER A 102 -12.84 25.57 2.47
CA SER A 102 -13.22 25.15 1.11
C SER A 102 -12.01 24.71 0.29
N GLY A 103 -10.90 25.46 0.38
CA GLY A 103 -9.68 25.10 -0.34
C GLY A 103 -9.04 23.82 0.16
N VAL A 104 -8.92 23.65 1.48
CA VAL A 104 -8.41 22.41 2.08
C VAL A 104 -9.33 21.22 1.77
N SER A 105 -10.64 21.42 1.78
CA SER A 105 -11.62 20.39 1.40
C SER A 105 -11.44 19.98 -0.07
N ALA A 106 -11.25 20.94 -0.99
CA ALA A 106 -10.98 20.66 -2.40
C ALA A 106 -9.69 19.83 -2.58
N ALA A 107 -8.64 20.13 -1.81
CA ALA A 107 -7.41 19.34 -1.80
C ALA A 107 -7.64 17.91 -1.30
N PHE A 108 -8.41 17.71 -0.23
CA PHE A 108 -8.75 16.37 0.25
C PHE A 108 -9.57 15.57 -0.77
N ILE A 109 -10.46 16.21 -1.53
CA ILE A 109 -11.17 15.57 -2.64
C ILE A 109 -10.22 15.19 -3.78
N GLY A 110 -9.30 16.08 -4.15
CA GLY A 110 -8.26 15.78 -5.14
C GLY A 110 -7.42 14.56 -4.71
N ALA A 111 -6.98 14.52 -3.45
CA ALA A 111 -6.24 13.41 -2.89
C ALA A 111 -7.06 12.11 -2.85
N ALA A 112 -8.35 12.17 -2.49
CA ALA A 112 -9.25 11.02 -2.54
C ALA A 112 -9.40 10.48 -3.97
N GLY A 113 -9.48 11.37 -4.98
CA GLY A 113 -9.50 10.99 -6.39
C GLY A 113 -8.24 10.23 -6.82
N ILE A 114 -7.05 10.70 -6.39
CA ILE A 114 -5.77 10.02 -6.63
C ILE A 114 -5.75 8.65 -5.96
N ALA A 115 -6.23 8.54 -4.71
CA ALA A 115 -6.31 7.26 -4.01
C ALA A 115 -7.23 6.26 -4.72
N VAL A 116 -8.38 6.71 -5.24
CA VAL A 116 -9.29 5.88 -6.05
C VAL A 116 -8.63 5.45 -7.36
N ALA A 117 -7.97 6.36 -8.08
CA ALA A 117 -7.23 6.02 -9.29
C ALA A 117 -6.14 4.96 -9.00
N GLY A 118 -5.39 5.13 -7.90
CA GLY A 118 -4.43 4.14 -7.43
C GLY A 118 -5.07 2.79 -7.10
N ALA A 119 -6.25 2.77 -6.47
CA ALA A 119 -6.98 1.54 -6.16
C ALA A 119 -7.41 0.81 -7.45
N LEU A 120 -7.87 1.54 -8.46
CA LEU A 120 -8.25 0.99 -9.76
C LEU A 120 -7.04 0.41 -10.50
N ILE A 121 -5.92 1.15 -10.54
CA ILE A 121 -4.67 0.70 -11.18
C ILE A 121 -4.13 -0.54 -10.46
N ALA A 122 -4.08 -0.52 -9.13
CA ALA A 122 -3.66 -1.67 -8.34
C ALA A 122 -4.59 -2.87 -8.56
N GLY A 123 -5.90 -2.65 -8.59
CA GLY A 123 -6.89 -3.69 -8.87
C GLY A 123 -6.69 -4.35 -10.24
N ALA A 124 -6.49 -3.53 -11.29
CA ALA A 124 -6.27 -4.00 -12.66
C ALA A 124 -4.94 -4.75 -12.81
N THR A 125 -3.85 -4.21 -12.27
CA THR A 125 -2.50 -4.78 -12.42
C THR A 125 -2.25 -6.02 -11.56
N LEU A 126 -2.79 -6.07 -10.33
CA LEU A 126 -2.62 -7.24 -9.44
C LEU A 126 -3.56 -8.39 -9.79
N CYS A 127 -4.78 -8.14 -10.31
CA CYS A 127 -5.62 -9.23 -10.81
C CYS A 127 -4.95 -9.96 -11.98
N GLY A 128 -4.29 -9.24 -12.89
CA GLY A 128 -3.58 -9.84 -14.02
C GLY A 128 -2.44 -10.79 -13.62
N ARG A 129 -1.65 -10.44 -12.59
CA ARG A 129 -0.55 -11.31 -12.10
C ARG A 129 -1.05 -12.57 -11.39
N ARG A 130 -2.18 -12.51 -10.67
CA ARG A 130 -2.77 -13.70 -10.01
C ARG A 130 -3.22 -14.75 -11.03
N SER A 131 -3.78 -14.32 -12.16
CA SER A 131 -4.24 -15.22 -13.21
C SER A 131 -3.10 -16.01 -13.86
N VAL A 132 -1.92 -15.40 -14.03
CA VAL A 132 -0.75 -16.06 -14.63
C VAL A 132 -0.10 -17.07 -13.68
N VAL A 133 0.06 -16.71 -12.40
CA VAL A 133 0.62 -17.63 -11.38
C VAL A 133 -0.33 -18.81 -11.14
N GLN A 134 -1.64 -18.58 -11.12
CA GLN A 134 -2.62 -19.65 -10.92
C GLN A 134 -2.84 -20.51 -12.17
N ALA A 135 -2.58 -19.99 -13.37
CA ALA A 135 -2.53 -20.80 -14.59
C ALA A 135 -1.31 -21.72 -14.61
N ALA A 136 -0.15 -21.24 -14.14
CA ALA A 136 1.05 -22.06 -13.99
C ALA A 136 0.91 -23.15 -12.92
N GLU A 137 0.14 -22.90 -11.84
CA GLU A 137 -0.10 -23.88 -10.79
C GLU A 137 -1.29 -24.83 -11.08
N ARG A 138 -2.11 -24.51 -12.09
CA ARG A 138 -3.16 -25.38 -12.62
C ARG A 138 -2.67 -26.35 -13.70
N GLU A 139 -1.39 -26.28 -14.10
CA GLU A 139 -0.79 -27.35 -14.90
C GLU A 139 -0.62 -28.59 -13.99
N PRO A 140 -1.49 -29.61 -14.11
CA PRO A 140 -1.70 -30.58 -13.05
C PRO A 140 -0.56 -31.59 -12.99
N ALA A 141 -0.22 -31.95 -11.76
CA ALA A 141 0.49 -33.15 -11.38
C ALA A 141 -0.24 -34.42 -11.86
N THR A 142 -0.15 -34.70 -13.16
CA THR A 142 -0.60 -35.94 -13.81
C THR A 142 0.54 -36.52 -14.65
N SER A 143 1.65 -36.86 -13.99
CA SER A 143 2.61 -37.83 -14.50
C SER A 143 3.45 -38.38 -13.34
N GLY A 144 3.06 -39.53 -12.78
CA GLY A 144 3.87 -40.19 -11.75
C GLY A 144 3.17 -41.28 -10.96
N THR A 145 2.53 -42.22 -11.66
CA THR A 145 2.00 -43.48 -11.12
C THR A 145 3.05 -44.25 -10.29
N SER A 146 2.57 -44.82 -9.19
CA SER A 146 3.13 -45.85 -8.31
C SER A 146 4.32 -46.67 -8.84
N THR A 147 5.29 -46.94 -7.98
CA THR A 147 5.71 -48.32 -7.66
C THR A 147 6.33 -48.34 -6.27
N GLY A 148 5.60 -48.90 -5.32
CA GLY A 148 6.17 -49.31 -4.05
C GLY A 148 7.08 -50.52 -4.24
N CYS A 149 8.23 -50.51 -3.59
CA CYS A 149 8.84 -51.72 -3.05
C CYS A 149 9.75 -51.32 -1.89
N ARG A 150 9.34 -51.72 -0.68
CA ARG A 150 10.07 -51.51 0.58
C ARG A 150 10.80 -52.82 0.91
N PRO A 151 12.12 -52.83 1.15
CA PRO A 151 12.74 -53.95 1.85
C PRO A 151 12.95 -53.64 3.36
N PRO A 152 13.07 -54.67 4.21
CA PRO A 152 13.14 -54.53 5.65
C PRO A 152 14.58 -54.45 6.18
N GLY A 153 14.81 -53.55 7.13
CA GLY A 153 15.72 -53.72 8.27
C GLY A 153 17.23 -53.79 8.06
N SER A 154 17.96 -52.80 8.59
CA SER A 154 19.26 -53.05 9.26
C SER A 154 19.73 -51.88 10.14
N ARG A 155 19.68 -52.10 11.46
CA ARG A 155 20.70 -51.81 12.50
C ARG A 155 21.38 -50.43 12.59
N ARG A 156 21.21 -49.85 13.79
CA ARG A 156 22.21 -49.30 14.76
C ARG A 156 23.38 -48.45 14.23
N ALA A 157 23.49 -47.23 14.77
CA ALA A 157 24.63 -46.67 15.53
C ALA A 157 24.48 -45.14 15.59
N THR A 158 24.35 -44.51 16.77
CA THR A 158 25.41 -43.69 17.42
C THR A 158 26.03 -42.68 16.44
N THR A 159 25.92 -41.35 16.63
CA THR A 159 26.76 -40.52 17.53
C THR A 159 26.24 -39.07 17.39
N SER A 160 25.68 -38.44 18.43
CA SER A 160 26.32 -37.38 19.24
C SER A 160 27.21 -36.39 18.48
N LEU A 161 26.84 -35.10 18.46
CA LEU A 161 27.66 -33.85 18.38
C LEU A 161 26.64 -32.72 18.08
N CYS A 162 26.25 -31.78 18.94
CA CYS A 162 26.93 -30.92 19.92
C CYS A 162 28.06 -30.06 19.32
N GLY A 163 27.92 -28.73 19.41
CA GLY A 163 28.86 -27.69 18.97
C GLY A 163 28.12 -26.63 18.13
N SER A 164 27.65 -25.46 18.61
CA SER A 164 28.23 -24.41 19.47
C SER A 164 29.50 -23.76 18.91
N THR A 165 29.31 -22.70 18.13
CA THR A 165 30.03 -21.43 18.23
C THR A 165 29.16 -20.32 17.67
#